data_AF-A0A8S1N2E7-F1
#
_entry.id   AF-A0A8S1N2E7-F1
#
_cell.length_a   1.000
_cell.length_b   1.000
_cell.length_c   1.000
_cell.angle_alpha   90.00
_cell.angle_beta   90.00
_cell.angle_gamma   90.00
#
_symmetry.space_group_name_H-M   'P 1'
#
loop_
_entity.id
_entity.type
_entity.pdbx_description
1 polymer ?
#
loop_
_entity_poly.entity_id
_entity_poly.type
_entity_poly.pdbx_seq_one_letter_code
_entity_poly.pdbx_strand_id
1 'polypeptide(L)'
;MKIAVLIAILSLAFCYRTPQYETAHQVIVQYAAGHILEAQAGVPRQVFVDVKFKKPFEVVPQVFISAQLLDWSVGLPHGYMERVSDITTTGFKLSGVAVGPSPLYSLFVNWYAIYDPRIQVVTFESTDVKELKTGQGERKISYTIEHSLKDATNAIVSLIGCKHLLTNPIVEVKVEQVTPKSVTVSARTYWQAQLEFVRFNVLLGTDQTLWVSPAYVFYNDPASSHPFVKRAPSAAEVPQIIELPKVWQSGPRLPIVTIRGYDVERARNMRLSYNFMVFDTKLQYNLITWWDTQIYGVFHQAGVLVTDTTYKIFDPDCAELFSECNFKGDSITVCDRIPDLPGYGWSKPIKSLTVPVSRRLYLFNKEKYDGQRTSFIANQQCMESITFSFAQLQSFEEEDHPVLASQ
;
A
#
# COMPACT_ATOMS: atom_id res chain seq x y z
N MET A 1 -20.78 40.82 -16.68
CA MET A 1 -21.53 39.59 -16.38
C MET A 1 -21.16 38.36 -17.23
N LYS A 2 -20.02 38.35 -17.95
CA LYS A 2 -19.58 37.19 -18.76
C LYS A 2 -18.36 36.42 -18.21
N ILE A 3 -17.67 36.98 -17.22
CA ILE A 3 -16.46 36.38 -16.62
C ILE A 3 -16.82 35.47 -15.42
N ALA A 4 -17.86 35.81 -14.65
CA ALA A 4 -18.30 34.99 -13.52
C ALA A 4 -18.92 33.63 -13.96
N VAL A 5 -19.57 33.59 -15.12
CA VAL A 5 -20.10 32.34 -15.71
C VAL A 5 -18.97 31.45 -16.22
N LEU A 6 -17.87 32.02 -16.71
CA LEU A 6 -16.71 31.25 -17.15
C LEU A 6 -15.97 30.60 -15.98
N ILE A 7 -15.90 31.27 -14.82
CA ILE A 7 -15.29 30.71 -13.61
C ILE A 7 -16.15 29.59 -13.01
N ALA A 8 -17.48 29.71 -13.04
CA ALA A 8 -18.39 28.64 -12.61
C ALA A 8 -18.32 27.40 -13.52
N ILE A 9 -18.12 27.59 -14.83
CA ILE A 9 -17.94 26.50 -15.81
C ILE A 9 -16.56 25.84 -15.67
N LEU A 10 -15.53 26.58 -15.24
CA LEU A 10 -14.19 26.02 -14.97
C LEU A 10 -14.08 25.33 -13.61
N SER A 11 -14.90 25.68 -12.61
CA SER A 11 -15.02 24.94 -11.34
C SER A 11 -15.86 23.66 -11.44
N LEU A 12 -16.53 23.43 -12.57
CA LEU A 12 -17.17 22.16 -12.94
C LEU A 12 -16.21 21.20 -13.66
N ALA A 13 -14.93 21.57 -13.79
CA ALA A 13 -13.91 20.73 -14.42
C ALA A 13 -13.46 19.63 -13.44
N PHE A 14 -14.05 18.44 -13.63
CA PHE A 14 -13.75 17.14 -13.03
C PHE A 14 -14.22 16.95 -11.58
N CYS A 15 -15.51 16.62 -11.43
CA CYS A 15 -16.16 16.22 -10.17
C CYS A 15 -15.77 14.82 -9.64
N TYR A 16 -14.79 14.17 -10.27
CA TYR A 16 -14.24 12.89 -9.83
C TYR A 16 -12.72 13.02 -9.71
N ARG A 17 -12.15 12.35 -8.71
CA ARG A 17 -10.69 12.22 -8.62
C ARG A 17 -10.26 11.00 -9.41
N THR A 18 -9.04 11.02 -9.93
CA THR A 18 -8.41 9.84 -10.50
C THR A 18 -7.37 9.30 -9.52
N PRO A 19 -7.11 7.97 -9.50
CA PRO A 19 -6.01 7.44 -8.70
C PRO A 19 -4.69 8.14 -8.99
N GLN A 20 -3.93 8.41 -7.93
CA GLN A 20 -2.62 9.04 -8.02
C GLN A 20 -1.57 8.10 -7.44
N TYR A 21 -0.42 8.02 -8.09
CA TYR A 21 0.67 7.14 -7.69
C TYR A 21 2.00 7.84 -7.91
N GLU A 22 2.90 7.66 -6.96
CA GLU A 22 4.31 8.01 -7.13
C GLU A 22 5.17 6.92 -6.48
N THR A 23 6.28 6.58 -7.13
CA THR A 23 7.27 5.66 -6.57
C THR A 23 8.67 6.16 -6.86
N ALA A 24 9.57 5.94 -5.92
CA ALA A 24 10.99 6.13 -6.14
C ALA A 24 11.81 5.24 -5.21
N HIS A 25 13.11 5.24 -5.50
CA HIS A 25 14.13 4.74 -4.61
C HIS A 25 14.58 5.86 -3.68
N GLN A 26 14.77 5.55 -2.39
CA GLN A 26 15.34 6.47 -1.42
C GLN A 26 16.49 5.81 -0.66
N VAL A 27 17.63 6.49 -0.66
CA VAL A 27 18.74 6.19 0.24
C VAL A 27 18.44 6.86 1.58
N ILE A 28 18.35 6.07 2.66
CA ILE A 28 18.23 6.59 4.03
C ILE A 28 19.62 6.74 4.64
N VAL A 29 20.43 5.68 4.54
CA VAL A 29 21.81 5.63 5.03
C VAL A 29 22.67 4.94 3.99
N GLN A 30 23.83 5.52 3.69
CA GLN A 30 24.83 4.96 2.80
C GLN A 30 26.20 5.07 3.47
N TYR A 31 27.02 4.02 3.34
CA TYR A 31 28.35 3.97 3.93
C TYR A 31 29.23 5.15 3.46
N ALA A 32 29.46 6.09 4.37
CA ALA A 32 30.54 7.06 4.34
C ALA A 32 31.12 7.08 5.76
N ALA A 33 32.44 6.97 5.88
CA ALA A 33 33.12 6.92 7.16
C ALA A 33 32.65 8.10 8.05
N GLY A 34 31.89 7.81 9.12
CA GLY A 34 31.40 8.83 10.05
C GLY A 34 29.89 9.02 10.15
N HIS A 35 29.04 8.08 9.73
CA HIS A 35 27.60 8.21 9.94
C HIS A 35 27.15 7.99 11.39
N ILE A 36 26.06 8.68 11.77
CA ILE A 36 25.41 8.63 13.09
C ILE A 36 25.00 7.19 13.49
N LEU A 37 24.70 6.32 12.52
CA LEU A 37 24.37 4.92 12.80
C LEU A 37 25.61 4.02 13.01
N GLU A 38 26.82 4.51 12.75
CA GLU A 38 28.09 3.84 13.06
C GLU A 38 28.71 4.35 14.37
N ALA A 39 28.48 5.62 14.70
CA ALA A 39 29.15 6.30 15.80
C ALA A 39 28.50 6.04 17.17
N GLN A 40 29.22 5.26 17.99
CA GLN A 40 29.08 5.06 19.44
C GLN A 40 27.83 4.31 19.94
N ALA A 41 28.09 3.20 20.63
CA ALA A 41 27.10 2.49 21.43
C ALA A 41 26.54 3.41 22.53
N GLY A 42 25.22 3.52 22.64
CA GLY A 42 24.54 4.22 23.74
C GLY A 42 23.76 5.50 23.39
N VAL A 43 23.78 5.97 22.13
CA VAL A 43 22.94 7.10 21.67
C VAL A 43 21.79 6.56 20.81
N PRO A 44 20.56 7.15 20.83
CA PRO A 44 19.53 6.82 19.86
C PRO A 44 20.03 7.03 18.42
N ARG A 45 20.17 5.94 17.67
CA ARG A 45 20.70 5.93 16.30
C ARG A 45 19.54 5.88 15.32
N GLN A 46 19.07 7.05 14.92
CA GLN A 46 18.04 7.23 13.91
C GLN A 46 18.46 8.31 12.92
N VAL A 47 18.16 8.08 11.65
CA VAL A 47 18.31 9.07 10.57
C VAL A 47 16.93 9.29 9.95
N PHE A 48 16.65 10.54 9.58
CA PHE A 48 15.42 10.94 8.91
C PHE A 48 15.75 11.54 7.55
N VAL A 49 14.85 11.31 6.60
CA VAL A 49 14.85 11.91 5.27
C VAL A 49 13.46 12.46 5.00
N ASP A 50 13.39 13.75 4.67
CA ASP A 50 12.16 14.35 4.15
C ASP A 50 12.03 14.00 2.66
N VAL A 51 11.07 13.14 2.33
CA VAL A 51 10.76 12.74 0.96
C VAL A 51 9.73 13.71 0.40
N LYS A 52 10.05 14.33 -0.74
CA LYS A 52 9.13 15.24 -1.46
C LYS A 52 8.60 14.57 -2.71
N PHE A 53 7.28 14.64 -2.91
CA PHE A 53 6.66 14.17 -4.14
C PHE A 53 7.00 15.11 -5.30
N LYS A 54 7.14 14.54 -6.51
CA LYS A 54 7.35 15.32 -7.74
C LYS A 54 6.15 16.22 -8.04
N LYS A 55 4.95 15.76 -7.67
CA LYS A 55 3.71 16.53 -7.75
C LYS A 55 2.90 16.35 -6.46
N PRO A 56 2.24 17.40 -5.95
CA PRO A 56 1.33 17.25 -4.82
C PRO A 56 0.18 16.30 -5.18
N PHE A 57 -0.18 15.44 -4.24
CA PHE A 57 -1.41 14.67 -4.29
C PHE A 57 -2.61 15.57 -3.94
N GLU A 58 -3.79 15.23 -4.45
CA GLU A 58 -5.05 15.90 -4.08
C GLU A 58 -5.51 15.51 -2.68
N VAL A 59 -5.16 14.30 -2.24
CA VAL A 59 -5.47 13.73 -0.93
C VAL A 59 -4.21 13.12 -0.35
N VAL A 60 -4.06 13.12 0.97
CA VAL A 60 -2.93 12.47 1.64
C VAL A 60 -2.87 10.99 1.21
N PRO A 61 -1.79 10.55 0.54
CA PRO A 61 -1.68 9.18 0.06
C PRO A 61 -1.35 8.21 1.20
N GLN A 62 -1.53 6.92 0.95
CA GLN A 62 -0.93 5.85 1.75
C GLN A 62 0.48 5.57 1.23
N VAL A 63 1.41 5.17 2.10
CA VAL A 63 2.80 4.92 1.70
C VAL A 63 3.21 3.50 2.08
N PHE A 64 3.43 2.66 1.08
CA PHE A 64 4.06 1.35 1.22
C PHE A 64 5.58 1.48 1.03
N ILE A 65 6.35 0.76 1.82
CA ILE A 65 7.81 0.73 1.74
C ILE A 65 8.34 -0.70 1.70
N SER A 66 9.45 -0.90 1.02
CA SER A 66 10.19 -2.16 1.06
C SER A 66 11.68 -1.91 1.05
N ALA A 67 12.40 -2.62 1.92
CA ALA A 67 13.86 -2.58 1.95
C ALA A 67 14.42 -3.08 0.61
N GLN A 68 15.18 -2.22 -0.09
CA GLN A 68 15.93 -2.60 -1.28
C GLN A 68 17.35 -3.03 -0.95
N LEU A 69 17.97 -2.41 0.06
CA LEU A 69 19.30 -2.75 0.53
C LEU A 69 19.31 -2.75 2.05
N LEU A 70 19.77 -3.86 2.62
CA LEU A 70 20.00 -4.05 4.05
C LEU A 70 21.47 -4.40 4.24
N ASP A 71 22.21 -3.53 4.94
CA ASP A 71 23.63 -3.72 5.23
C ASP A 71 23.93 -3.48 6.71
N TRP A 72 24.20 -4.53 7.48
CA TRP A 72 24.48 -4.43 8.91
C TRP A 72 25.52 -5.43 9.40
N SER A 73 26.16 -5.05 10.50
CA SER A 73 27.27 -5.78 11.10
C SER A 73 26.82 -7.04 11.86
N VAL A 74 27.63 -8.10 11.75
CA VAL A 74 27.48 -9.39 12.44
C VAL A 74 27.20 -9.33 13.96
N GLY A 75 27.56 -8.25 14.66
CA GLY A 75 27.38 -8.15 16.11
C GLY A 75 25.94 -8.43 16.55
N LEU A 76 25.74 -9.07 17.70
CA LEU A 76 24.43 -9.27 18.32
C LEU A 76 24.36 -8.50 19.66
N PRO A 77 23.17 -8.00 20.06
CA PRO A 77 21.95 -7.92 19.28
C PRO A 77 22.08 -6.94 18.10
N HIS A 78 21.46 -7.25 16.98
CA HIS A 78 21.36 -6.34 15.84
C HIS A 78 19.91 -6.23 15.41
N GLY A 79 19.62 -5.17 14.69
CA GLY A 79 18.32 -5.00 14.08
C GLY A 79 18.21 -3.63 13.44
N TYR A 80 17.23 -3.53 12.57
CA TYR A 80 16.87 -2.30 11.91
C TYR A 80 15.36 -2.09 12.03
N MET A 81 14.94 -0.87 11.77
CA MET A 81 13.53 -0.52 11.67
C MET A 81 13.36 0.68 10.75
N GLU A 82 12.47 0.55 9.79
CA GLU A 82 12.05 1.61 8.89
C GLU A 82 10.69 2.15 9.35
N ARG A 83 10.54 3.48 9.34
CA ARG A 83 9.28 4.14 9.69
C ARG A 83 8.95 5.21 8.67
N VAL A 84 7.69 5.21 8.23
CA VAL A 84 7.05 6.33 7.55
C VAL A 84 6.23 7.11 8.58
N SER A 85 6.32 8.43 8.52
CA SER A 85 5.61 9.36 9.40
C SER A 85 5.30 10.66 8.65
N ASP A 86 4.47 11.52 9.23
CA ASP A 86 4.16 12.87 8.72
C ASP A 86 3.79 12.88 7.23
N ILE A 87 2.93 11.94 6.80
CA ILE A 87 2.47 11.86 5.42
C ILE A 87 1.54 13.04 5.13
N THR A 88 1.89 13.83 4.13
CA THR A 88 1.13 14.98 3.64
C THR A 88 0.85 14.82 2.15
N THR A 89 0.11 15.74 1.55
CA THR A 89 -0.08 15.79 0.09
C THR A 89 1.20 16.12 -0.67
N THR A 90 2.25 16.63 -0.01
CA THR A 90 3.49 17.08 -0.68
C THR A 90 4.70 16.20 -0.41
N GLY A 91 4.59 15.25 0.52
CA GLY A 91 5.70 14.40 0.93
C GLY A 91 5.46 13.68 2.24
N PHE A 92 6.49 13.02 2.76
CA PHE A 92 6.46 12.31 4.03
C PHE A 92 7.85 12.25 4.65
N LYS A 93 7.93 11.85 5.92
CA LYS A 93 9.21 11.54 6.58
C LYS A 93 9.47 10.05 6.58
N LEU A 94 10.63 9.68 6.06
CA LEU A 94 11.18 8.33 6.13
C LEU A 94 12.29 8.29 7.17
N SER A 95 12.32 7.27 8.01
CA SER A 95 13.40 7.11 8.99
C SER A 95 13.90 5.67 9.06
N GLY A 96 15.21 5.55 9.24
CA GLY A 96 15.91 4.30 9.51
C GLY A 96 16.48 4.33 10.92
N VAL A 97 16.20 3.29 11.69
CA VAL A 97 16.59 3.17 13.10
C VAL A 97 17.43 1.92 13.27
N ALA A 98 18.62 2.06 13.87
CA ALA A 98 19.40 0.93 14.35
C ALA A 98 18.92 0.56 15.76
N VAL A 99 18.18 -0.53 15.88
CA VAL A 99 17.48 -0.94 17.13
C VAL A 99 18.31 -1.86 18.03
N GLY A 100 19.41 -2.41 17.53
CA GLY A 100 20.46 -3.06 18.33
C GLY A 100 21.68 -2.16 18.52
N PRO A 101 22.70 -2.56 19.29
CA PRO A 101 24.01 -1.89 19.37
C PRO A 101 24.87 -2.04 18.10
N SER A 102 24.64 -3.06 17.28
CA SER A 102 25.46 -3.31 16.09
C SER A 102 25.31 -2.23 15.02
N PRO A 103 26.39 -1.88 14.29
CA PRO A 103 26.32 -0.94 13.18
C PRO A 103 25.30 -1.35 12.10
N LEU A 104 24.52 -0.36 11.65
CA LEU A 104 23.72 -0.40 10.42
C LEU A 104 24.44 0.48 9.39
N TYR A 105 25.12 -0.15 8.43
CA TYR A 105 26.00 0.52 7.49
C TYR A 105 25.25 1.21 6.36
N SER A 106 24.19 0.58 5.84
CA SER A 106 23.38 1.14 4.76
C SER A 106 21.97 0.58 4.77
N LEU A 107 21.01 1.44 4.40
CA LEU A 107 19.59 1.14 4.36
C LEU A 107 18.97 1.90 3.20
N PHE A 108 18.59 1.18 2.15
CA PHE A 108 17.88 1.77 1.01
C PHE A 108 16.48 1.22 0.93
N VAL A 109 15.52 2.07 0.60
CA VAL A 109 14.09 1.76 0.62
C VAL A 109 13.47 2.14 -0.72
N ASN A 110 12.69 1.22 -1.28
CA ASN A 110 11.71 1.53 -2.31
C ASN A 110 10.42 1.97 -1.63
N TRP A 111 9.84 3.08 -2.09
CA TRP A 111 8.58 3.58 -1.56
C TRP A 111 7.54 3.77 -2.67
N TYR A 112 6.28 3.64 -2.28
CA TYR A 112 5.11 3.71 -3.14
C TYR A 112 4.05 4.54 -2.43
N ALA A 113 3.88 5.79 -2.87
CA ALA A 113 2.81 6.69 -2.42
C ALA A 113 1.59 6.47 -3.33
N ILE A 114 0.46 6.13 -2.72
CA ILE A 114 -0.72 5.61 -3.42
C ILE A 114 -1.97 6.30 -2.88
N TYR A 115 -2.74 6.92 -3.79
CA TYR A 115 -4.12 7.32 -3.55
C TYR A 115 -5.02 6.55 -4.52
N ASP A 116 -5.58 5.44 -4.03
CA ASP A 116 -6.57 4.61 -4.74
C ASP A 116 -7.42 3.89 -3.68
N PRO A 117 -8.75 4.01 -3.69
CA PRO A 117 -9.62 3.33 -2.72
C PRO A 117 -9.61 1.80 -2.83
N ARG A 118 -9.11 1.24 -3.92
CA ARG A 118 -8.96 -0.21 -4.13
C ARG A 118 -7.66 -0.77 -3.56
N ILE A 119 -6.85 0.06 -2.91
CA ILE A 119 -5.55 -0.29 -2.34
C ILE A 119 -5.49 0.18 -0.89
N GLN A 120 -4.90 -0.64 -0.03
CA GLN A 120 -4.68 -0.29 1.37
C GLN A 120 -3.31 -0.71 1.85
N VAL A 121 -2.65 0.19 2.59
CA VAL A 121 -1.38 -0.11 3.27
C VAL A 121 -1.65 -0.28 4.75
N VAL A 122 -1.28 -1.44 5.28
CA VAL A 122 -1.36 -1.76 6.70
C VAL A 122 0.05 -1.91 7.23
N THR A 123 0.40 -1.20 8.29
CA THR A 123 1.70 -1.35 8.95
C THR A 123 1.51 -1.92 10.35
N PHE A 124 2.29 -2.94 10.70
CA PHE A 124 2.19 -3.64 11.96
C PHE A 124 3.55 -3.77 12.63
N GLU A 125 3.56 -3.63 13.95
CA GLU A 125 4.73 -3.84 14.82
C GLU A 125 4.27 -4.60 16.06
N SER A 126 5.02 -5.61 16.47
CA SER A 126 4.77 -6.30 17.73
C SER A 126 6.06 -6.66 18.45
N THR A 127 6.07 -6.36 19.75
CA THR A 127 7.05 -6.86 20.72
C THR A 127 6.57 -8.13 21.44
N ASP A 128 5.30 -8.50 21.26
CA ASP A 128 4.72 -9.74 21.80
C ASP A 128 5.06 -10.92 20.88
N VAL A 129 6.36 -11.19 20.79
CA VAL A 129 6.95 -12.27 19.99
C VAL A 129 7.45 -13.40 20.90
N LYS A 130 6.72 -13.72 21.97
CA LYS A 130 7.17 -14.67 23.03
C LYS A 130 7.65 -16.01 22.47
N GLU A 131 6.92 -16.57 21.51
CA GLU A 131 7.29 -17.84 20.87
C GLU A 131 8.55 -17.72 19.99
N LEU A 132 8.87 -16.52 19.50
CA LEU A 132 10.09 -16.26 18.72
C LEU A 132 11.26 -15.77 19.60
N LYS A 133 11.01 -15.43 20.88
CA LYS A 133 12.06 -15.00 21.84
C LYS A 133 12.85 -16.16 22.42
N THR A 134 12.30 -17.38 22.41
CA THR A 134 12.89 -18.54 23.07
C THR A 134 12.68 -19.82 22.25
N GLY A 135 13.30 -20.92 22.64
CA GLY A 135 13.13 -22.23 22.00
C GLY A 135 14.09 -22.52 20.85
N GLN A 136 13.87 -23.66 20.18
CA GLN A 136 14.64 -24.13 19.04
C GLN A 136 13.70 -24.69 17.95
N GLY A 137 14.21 -24.77 16.72
CA GLY A 137 13.45 -25.26 15.55
C GLY A 137 12.61 -24.17 14.90
N GLU A 138 11.69 -24.58 14.01
CA GLU A 138 10.70 -23.68 13.42
C GLU A 138 9.70 -23.24 14.48
N ARG A 139 9.57 -21.92 14.64
CA ARG A 139 8.62 -21.26 15.54
C ARG A 139 7.87 -20.21 14.73
N LYS A 140 6.56 -20.08 14.98
CA LYS A 140 5.65 -19.27 14.16
C LYS A 140 4.62 -18.59 15.03
N ILE A 141 4.50 -17.27 14.90
CA ILE A 141 3.38 -16.49 15.43
C ILE A 141 2.56 -15.95 14.26
N SER A 142 1.24 -15.90 14.39
CA SER A 142 0.34 -15.31 13.41
C SER A 142 -0.34 -14.06 13.97
N TYR A 143 -0.42 -13.01 13.16
CA TYR A 143 -1.09 -11.75 13.47
C TYR A 143 -2.27 -11.57 12.53
N THR A 144 -3.47 -11.43 13.07
CA THR A 144 -4.66 -11.05 12.30
C THR A 144 -4.87 -9.55 12.45
N ILE A 145 -4.80 -8.84 11.34
CA ILE A 145 -4.85 -7.37 11.30
C ILE A 145 -6.09 -6.96 10.53
N GLU A 146 -6.95 -6.16 11.16
CA GLU A 146 -8.17 -5.65 10.54
C GLU A 146 -7.84 -4.60 9.47
N HIS A 147 -8.65 -4.56 8.41
CA HIS A 147 -8.54 -3.58 7.34
C HIS A 147 -9.92 -3.21 6.77
N SER A 148 -9.99 -2.13 6.00
CA SER A 148 -11.25 -1.57 5.48
C SER A 148 -11.51 -1.91 4.01
N LEU A 149 -10.52 -2.42 3.28
CA LEU A 149 -10.65 -2.83 1.88
C LEU A 149 -11.46 -4.13 1.73
N LYS A 150 -12.78 -4.02 1.54
CA LYS A 150 -13.72 -5.16 1.56
C LYS A 150 -13.52 -6.18 0.46
N ASP A 151 -12.97 -5.75 -0.66
CA ASP A 151 -12.71 -6.53 -1.86
C ASP A 151 -11.22 -6.88 -2.03
N ALA A 152 -10.44 -6.79 -0.94
CA ALA A 152 -9.05 -7.25 -0.93
C ALA A 152 -8.99 -8.74 -1.26
N THR A 153 -8.34 -9.06 -2.38
CA THR A 153 -8.08 -10.44 -2.82
C THR A 153 -6.59 -10.77 -2.82
N ASN A 154 -5.74 -9.75 -2.94
CA ASN A 154 -4.30 -9.88 -3.04
C ASN A 154 -3.59 -9.07 -1.96
N ALA A 155 -2.45 -9.61 -1.50
CA ALA A 155 -1.63 -8.97 -0.49
C ALA A 155 -0.15 -9.32 -0.69
N ILE A 156 0.72 -8.34 -0.54
CA ILE A 156 2.16 -8.51 -0.50
C ILE A 156 2.71 -7.89 0.79
N VAL A 157 3.66 -8.58 1.43
CA VAL A 157 4.24 -8.17 2.71
C VAL A 157 5.72 -7.84 2.54
N SER A 158 6.19 -6.76 3.16
CA SER A 158 7.62 -6.49 3.31
C SER A 158 8.01 -6.54 4.78
N LEU A 159 9.12 -7.21 5.08
CA LEU A 159 9.80 -7.04 6.35
C LEU A 159 10.45 -5.65 6.35
N ILE A 160 10.10 -4.81 7.32
CA ILE A 160 10.60 -3.43 7.43
C ILE A 160 11.22 -3.14 8.80
N GLY A 161 11.35 -4.17 9.64
CA GLY A 161 12.10 -4.08 10.88
C GLY A 161 12.06 -5.37 11.67
N CYS A 162 13.15 -5.66 12.35
CA CYS A 162 13.26 -6.72 13.32
C CYS A 162 14.50 -6.51 14.16
N LYS A 163 14.56 -7.16 15.33
CA LYS A 163 15.76 -7.20 16.16
C LYS A 163 16.05 -8.62 16.61
N HIS A 164 17.20 -9.13 16.19
CA HIS A 164 17.71 -10.42 16.60
C HIS A 164 18.44 -10.29 17.94
N LEU A 165 18.09 -11.17 18.87
CA LEU A 165 18.67 -11.23 20.21
C LEU A 165 19.88 -12.16 20.24
N LEU A 166 19.71 -13.38 19.73
CA LEU A 166 20.69 -14.45 19.85
C LEU A 166 20.72 -15.32 18.61
N THR A 167 21.95 -15.65 18.18
CA THR A 167 22.32 -16.65 17.16
C THR A 167 21.64 -16.48 15.79
N ASN A 168 22.17 -17.19 14.77
CA ASN A 168 21.69 -17.34 13.39
C ASN A 168 20.51 -16.42 13.01
N PRO A 169 20.75 -15.29 12.33
CA PRO A 169 19.70 -14.38 11.92
C PRO A 169 18.81 -15.02 10.85
N ILE A 170 17.74 -15.68 11.29
CA ILE A 170 16.74 -16.31 10.41
C ILE A 170 15.35 -15.80 10.77
N VAL A 171 14.73 -15.10 9.83
CA VAL A 171 13.38 -14.56 9.97
C VAL A 171 12.64 -14.62 8.64
N GLU A 172 11.35 -14.95 8.67
CA GLU A 172 10.43 -14.82 7.54
C GLU A 172 9.12 -14.18 8.01
N VAL A 173 8.58 -13.24 7.25
CA VAL A 173 7.17 -12.85 7.31
C VAL A 173 6.40 -13.34 6.08
N LYS A 174 5.16 -13.79 6.27
CA LYS A 174 4.37 -14.36 5.19
C LYS A 174 2.89 -14.04 5.35
N VAL A 175 2.25 -13.56 4.28
CA VAL A 175 0.79 -13.52 4.22
C VAL A 175 0.26 -14.95 4.19
N GLU A 176 -0.54 -15.32 5.19
CA GLU A 176 -1.17 -16.63 5.30
C GLU A 176 -2.58 -16.62 4.71
N GLN A 177 -3.32 -15.53 4.93
CA GLN A 177 -4.70 -15.40 4.50
C GLN A 177 -5.10 -13.94 4.31
N VAL A 178 -5.92 -13.67 3.29
CA VAL A 178 -6.61 -12.39 3.09
C VAL A 178 -8.10 -12.66 3.14
N THR A 179 -8.84 -11.82 3.85
CA THR A 179 -10.31 -11.86 3.94
C THR A 179 -10.87 -10.46 3.69
N PRO A 180 -12.19 -10.30 3.50
CA PRO A 180 -12.80 -8.97 3.36
C PRO A 180 -12.60 -8.00 4.54
N LYS A 181 -12.17 -8.48 5.71
CA LYS A 181 -12.07 -7.65 6.93
C LYS A 181 -10.70 -7.69 7.59
N SER A 182 -9.86 -8.65 7.21
CA SER A 182 -8.57 -8.86 7.86
C SER A 182 -7.57 -9.58 6.98
N VAL A 183 -6.30 -9.29 7.22
CA VAL A 183 -5.16 -10.03 6.70
C VAL A 183 -4.45 -10.73 7.84
N THR A 184 -4.12 -12.01 7.64
CA THR A 184 -3.32 -12.79 8.59
C THR A 184 -1.91 -12.90 8.05
N VAL A 185 -0.93 -12.40 8.81
CA VAL A 185 0.50 -12.48 8.51
C VAL A 185 1.19 -13.30 9.58
N SER A 186 2.01 -14.27 9.20
CA SER A 186 2.88 -14.96 10.13
C SER A 186 4.28 -14.37 10.16
N ALA A 187 4.92 -14.44 11.33
CA ALA A 187 6.35 -14.26 11.50
C ALA A 187 6.95 -15.57 11.98
N ARG A 188 8.04 -16.01 11.36
CA ARG A 188 8.71 -17.27 11.62
C ARG A 188 10.18 -17.07 11.93
N THR A 189 10.69 -17.89 12.82
CA THR A 189 12.11 -18.04 13.10
C THR A 189 12.46 -19.51 13.05
N TYR A 190 13.71 -19.84 12.71
CA TYR A 190 14.17 -21.21 12.58
C TYR A 190 15.37 -21.46 13.50
N TRP A 191 15.73 -22.72 13.69
CA TRP A 191 16.90 -23.11 14.50
C TRP A 191 16.88 -22.42 15.87
N GLN A 192 17.95 -21.70 16.23
CA GLN A 192 18.08 -20.99 17.50
C GLN A 192 17.82 -19.48 17.38
N ALA A 193 17.39 -18.99 16.20
CA ALA A 193 17.15 -17.57 15.95
C ALA A 193 16.15 -16.99 16.97
N GLN A 194 16.43 -15.83 17.54
CA GLN A 194 15.53 -15.20 18.52
C GLN A 194 15.24 -13.76 18.17
N LEU A 195 13.98 -13.36 18.22
CA LEU A 195 13.54 -12.00 17.89
C LEU A 195 13.01 -11.26 19.11
N GLU A 196 13.39 -9.99 19.27
CA GLU A 196 12.81 -9.11 20.29
C GLU A 196 11.48 -8.47 19.84
N PHE A 197 11.41 -8.11 18.56
CA PHE A 197 10.24 -7.58 17.89
C PHE A 197 10.30 -7.88 16.39
N VAL A 198 9.15 -7.74 15.73
CA VAL A 198 9.02 -7.77 14.28
C VAL A 198 8.14 -6.61 13.81
N ARG A 199 8.48 -6.02 12.68
CA ARG A 199 7.74 -4.96 12.00
C ARG A 199 7.65 -5.27 10.51
N PHE A 200 6.45 -5.18 9.97
CA PHE A 200 6.19 -5.41 8.56
C PHE A 200 5.09 -4.46 8.09
N ASN A 201 5.01 -4.24 6.79
CA ASN A 201 3.84 -3.63 6.17
C ASN A 201 3.27 -4.56 5.11
N VAL A 202 1.98 -4.41 4.86
CA VAL A 202 1.20 -5.18 3.89
C VAL A 202 0.56 -4.19 2.94
N LEU A 203 0.79 -4.39 1.65
CA LEU A 203 0.02 -3.74 0.60
C LEU A 203 -1.09 -4.70 0.18
N LEU A 204 -2.33 -4.29 0.44
CA LEU A 204 -3.55 -4.97 0.05
C LEU A 204 -4.07 -4.34 -1.24
N GLY A 205 -4.63 -5.16 -2.12
CA GLY A 205 -5.30 -4.69 -3.32
C GLY A 205 -6.33 -5.69 -3.83
N THR A 206 -7.14 -5.21 -4.76
CA THR A 206 -8.06 -6.04 -5.54
C THR A 206 -7.33 -6.81 -6.64
N ASP A 207 -8.01 -7.74 -7.30
CA ASP A 207 -7.49 -8.44 -8.48
C ASP A 207 -7.23 -7.51 -9.69
N GLN A 208 -7.88 -6.34 -9.67
CA GLN A 208 -7.71 -5.29 -10.68
C GLN A 208 -6.47 -4.44 -10.44
N THR A 209 -6.09 -4.22 -9.18
CA THR A 209 -5.06 -3.23 -8.81
C THR A 209 -3.74 -3.84 -8.39
N LEU A 210 -3.75 -5.05 -7.82
CA LEU A 210 -2.56 -5.72 -7.32
C LEU A 210 -2.57 -7.18 -7.74
N TRP A 211 -1.51 -7.61 -8.41
CA TRP A 211 -1.18 -9.03 -8.49
C TRP A 211 0.08 -9.28 -7.69
N VAL A 212 0.14 -10.48 -7.13
CA VAL A 212 1.27 -10.91 -6.32
C VAL A 212 1.67 -12.30 -6.79
N SER A 213 2.98 -12.51 -6.93
CA SER A 213 3.54 -13.83 -7.20
C SER A 213 3.35 -14.75 -6.00
N PRO A 214 3.53 -16.07 -6.17
CA PRO A 214 3.78 -16.95 -5.03
C PRO A 214 4.92 -16.43 -4.15
N ALA A 215 4.88 -16.79 -2.88
CA ALA A 215 5.98 -16.57 -1.96
C ALA A 215 7.16 -17.46 -2.35
N TYR A 216 8.29 -16.85 -2.71
CA TYR A 216 9.50 -17.56 -3.11
C TYR A 216 10.50 -17.63 -1.96
N VAL A 217 11.31 -18.67 -2.00
CA VAL A 217 12.50 -18.80 -1.16
C VAL A 217 13.65 -19.29 -2.01
N PHE A 218 14.76 -18.54 -1.96
CA PHE A 218 16.01 -18.95 -2.57
C PHE A 218 16.89 -19.58 -1.48
N TYR A 219 17.02 -20.90 -1.49
CA TYR A 219 17.86 -21.66 -0.54
C TYR A 219 19.16 -22.13 -1.18
N ASN A 220 20.24 -22.03 -0.41
CA ASN A 220 21.53 -22.63 -0.74
C ASN A 220 21.91 -23.65 0.33
N ASP A 221 22.37 -24.81 -0.10
CA ASP A 221 23.05 -25.75 0.79
C ASP A 221 24.31 -25.08 1.36
N PRO A 222 24.51 -25.03 2.70
CA PRO A 222 25.73 -24.51 3.32
C PRO A 222 27.03 -25.16 2.83
N ALA A 223 26.96 -26.39 2.30
CA ALA A 223 28.09 -27.10 1.70
C ALA A 223 28.29 -26.80 0.19
N SER A 224 27.37 -26.06 -0.43
CA SER A 224 27.42 -25.79 -1.87
C SER A 224 28.55 -24.81 -2.25
N SER A 225 28.97 -24.89 -3.52
CA SER A 225 29.86 -23.91 -4.15
C SER A 225 29.13 -22.66 -4.64
N HIS A 226 27.86 -22.47 -4.26
CA HIS A 226 27.05 -21.35 -4.74
C HIS A 226 27.67 -20.00 -4.32
N PRO A 227 27.68 -18.95 -5.16
CA PRO A 227 28.32 -17.66 -4.87
C PRO A 227 27.86 -16.95 -3.59
N PHE A 228 26.64 -17.20 -3.11
CA PHE A 228 26.13 -16.65 -1.84
C PHE A 228 26.63 -17.41 -0.60
N VAL A 229 27.17 -18.61 -0.79
CA VAL A 229 27.71 -19.47 0.27
C VAL A 229 29.24 -19.43 0.24
N LYS A 230 29.83 -19.69 -0.93
CA LYS A 230 31.26 -19.69 -1.14
C LYS A 230 31.70 -18.29 -1.59
N ARG A 231 32.49 -17.62 -0.73
CA ARG A 231 32.98 -16.25 -0.91
C ARG A 231 33.42 -15.97 -2.34
N ALA A 232 32.61 -15.21 -3.07
CA ALA A 232 33.07 -14.55 -4.28
C ALA A 232 34.03 -13.41 -3.89
N PRO A 233 35.10 -13.15 -4.65
CA PRO A 233 35.98 -12.01 -4.43
C PRO A 233 35.29 -10.66 -4.71
N SER A 234 34.10 -10.67 -5.32
CA SER A 234 33.28 -9.51 -5.69
C SER A 234 31.85 -9.68 -5.20
N ALA A 235 30.97 -8.72 -5.52
CA ALA A 235 29.53 -8.92 -5.39
C ALA A 235 29.08 -10.15 -6.19
N ALA A 236 28.19 -10.94 -5.62
CA ALA A 236 27.53 -12.07 -6.26
C ALA A 236 26.10 -11.67 -6.60
N GLU A 237 25.66 -11.99 -7.82
CA GLU A 237 24.31 -11.71 -8.29
C GLU A 237 23.59 -13.00 -8.70
N VAL A 238 22.34 -13.16 -8.28
CA VAL A 238 21.48 -14.27 -8.69
C VAL A 238 20.21 -13.71 -9.34
N PRO A 239 20.00 -13.91 -10.65
CA PRO A 239 18.80 -13.46 -11.32
C PRO A 239 17.60 -14.32 -10.91
N GLN A 240 16.49 -13.64 -10.65
CA GLN A 240 15.17 -14.20 -10.45
C GLN A 240 14.28 -13.73 -11.60
N ILE A 241 13.50 -14.64 -12.18
CA ILE A 241 12.57 -14.35 -13.26
C ILE A 241 11.19 -14.82 -12.84
N ILE A 242 10.23 -13.92 -12.90
CA ILE A 242 8.83 -14.21 -12.60
C ILE A 242 8.01 -13.86 -13.84
N GLU A 243 7.32 -14.86 -14.38
CA GLU A 243 6.36 -14.64 -15.47
C GLU A 243 5.13 -13.89 -14.94
N LEU A 244 4.75 -12.83 -15.67
CA LEU A 244 3.56 -12.06 -15.40
C LEU A 244 2.34 -12.72 -16.08
N PRO A 245 1.13 -12.55 -15.54
CA PRO A 245 -0.08 -13.04 -16.20
C PRO A 245 -0.23 -12.48 -17.62
N LYS A 246 -0.47 -13.35 -18.60
CA LYS A 246 -0.61 -12.98 -20.03
C LYS A 246 -1.77 -12.04 -20.31
N VAL A 247 -2.88 -12.21 -19.60
CA VAL A 247 -4.09 -11.39 -19.73
C VAL A 247 -4.18 -10.59 -18.46
N TRP A 248 -3.61 -9.39 -18.47
CA TRP A 248 -3.78 -8.48 -17.35
C TRP A 248 -4.00 -7.06 -17.83
N GLN A 249 -4.71 -6.28 -17.02
CA GLN A 249 -5.38 -5.04 -17.40
C GLN A 249 -4.43 -4.05 -18.07
N SER A 250 -4.97 -3.29 -19.02
CA SER A 250 -4.26 -2.20 -19.68
C SER A 250 -3.99 -1.08 -18.69
N GLY A 251 -2.73 -0.72 -18.49
CA GLY A 251 -2.34 0.41 -17.63
C GLY A 251 -0.84 0.41 -17.33
N PRO A 252 -0.28 1.51 -16.84
CA PRO A 252 1.08 1.52 -16.30
C PRO A 252 1.22 0.49 -15.18
N ARG A 253 2.35 -0.23 -15.20
CA ARG A 253 2.67 -1.30 -14.26
C ARG A 253 3.81 -0.84 -13.37
N LEU A 254 3.55 -0.78 -12.07
CA LEU A 254 4.55 -0.45 -11.07
C LEU A 254 5.03 -1.74 -10.40
N PRO A 255 6.25 -2.19 -10.66
CA PRO A 255 6.79 -3.40 -10.06
C PRO A 255 7.05 -3.21 -8.57
N ILE A 256 6.78 -4.26 -7.81
CA ILE A 256 7.07 -4.35 -6.40
C ILE A 256 7.89 -5.61 -6.18
N VAL A 257 9.04 -5.47 -5.52
CA VAL A 257 9.81 -6.60 -5.00
C VAL A 257 9.92 -6.39 -3.50
N THR A 258 9.66 -7.43 -2.73
CA THR A 258 9.73 -7.37 -1.27
C THR A 258 10.69 -8.41 -0.75
N ILE A 259 11.52 -7.99 0.20
CA ILE A 259 12.24 -8.90 1.08
C ILE A 259 11.31 -9.21 2.24
N ARG A 260 10.94 -10.49 2.35
CA ARG A 260 10.11 -11.03 3.41
C ARG A 260 10.93 -11.59 4.55
N GLY A 261 12.22 -11.80 4.34
CA GLY A 261 13.06 -12.48 5.30
C GLY A 261 14.41 -12.89 4.72
N TYR A 262 15.24 -13.46 5.59
CA TYR A 262 16.58 -13.93 5.25
C TYR A 262 17.04 -15.00 6.23
N ASP A 263 18.05 -15.78 5.82
CA ASP A 263 18.83 -16.73 6.62
C ASP A 263 20.32 -16.43 6.39
N VAL A 264 20.96 -15.87 7.42
CA VAL A 264 22.35 -15.37 7.37
C VAL A 264 23.24 -16.19 8.29
N GLU A 265 24.47 -16.45 7.86
CA GLU A 265 25.48 -17.10 8.70
C GLU A 265 25.85 -16.21 9.90
N ARG A 266 25.89 -16.81 11.10
CA ARG A 266 26.06 -16.10 12.39
C ARG A 266 27.32 -15.25 12.48
N ALA A 267 28.39 -15.61 11.77
CA ALA A 267 29.69 -14.95 11.85
C ALA A 267 29.96 -13.99 10.67
N ARG A 268 28.90 -13.53 9.99
CA ARG A 268 29.00 -12.68 8.80
C ARG A 268 28.13 -11.43 8.90
N ASN A 269 28.54 -10.41 8.17
CA ASN A 269 27.69 -9.25 7.95
C ASN A 269 26.51 -9.69 7.08
N MET A 270 25.36 -9.04 7.25
CA MET A 270 24.27 -9.18 6.31
C MET A 270 24.38 -8.02 5.34
N ARG A 271 24.62 -8.32 4.07
CA ARG A 271 24.43 -7.39 2.97
C ARG A 271 23.60 -8.02 1.87
N LEU A 272 22.34 -7.60 1.78
CA LEU A 272 21.39 -8.07 0.79
C LEU A 272 20.80 -6.88 0.07
N SER A 273 20.85 -6.89 -1.26
CA SER A 273 20.09 -5.95 -2.06
C SER A 273 19.42 -6.59 -3.25
N TYR A 274 18.52 -5.85 -3.89
CA TYR A 274 18.04 -6.21 -5.22
C TYR A 274 17.94 -5.02 -6.16
N ASN A 275 17.99 -5.32 -7.46
CA ASN A 275 17.63 -4.41 -8.54
C ASN A 275 16.68 -5.14 -9.48
N PHE A 276 15.68 -4.45 -10.03
CA PHE A 276 14.70 -5.08 -10.91
C PHE A 276 14.55 -4.36 -12.24
N MET A 277 14.07 -5.10 -13.23
CA MET A 277 13.66 -4.64 -14.55
C MET A 277 12.31 -5.28 -14.89
N VAL A 278 11.42 -4.48 -15.47
CA VAL A 278 10.11 -4.95 -15.94
C VAL A 278 10.14 -5.09 -17.44
N PHE A 279 9.73 -6.26 -17.90
CA PHE A 279 9.44 -6.53 -19.30
C PHE A 279 7.93 -6.77 -19.46
N ASP A 280 7.44 -6.76 -20.69
CA ASP A 280 6.01 -6.90 -21.00
C ASP A 280 5.39 -8.17 -20.40
N THR A 281 6.15 -9.25 -20.33
CA THR A 281 5.67 -10.57 -19.88
C THR A 281 6.35 -11.07 -18.62
N LYS A 282 7.39 -10.40 -18.11
CA LYS A 282 8.17 -10.91 -16.99
C LYS A 282 8.74 -9.79 -16.14
N LEU A 283 8.83 -10.05 -14.84
CA LEU A 283 9.61 -9.26 -13.90
C LEU A 283 10.93 -9.99 -13.64
N GLN A 284 12.04 -9.32 -13.89
CA GLN A 284 13.37 -9.84 -13.57
C GLN A 284 13.99 -9.00 -12.46
N TYR A 285 14.62 -9.64 -11.47
CA TYR A 285 15.41 -8.93 -10.47
C TYR A 285 16.61 -9.76 -10.04
N ASN A 286 17.69 -9.08 -9.70
CA ASN A 286 18.90 -9.73 -9.20
C ASN A 286 18.95 -9.59 -7.69
N LEU A 287 19.06 -10.70 -6.97
CA LEU A 287 19.49 -10.70 -5.58
C LEU A 287 21.00 -10.51 -5.55
N ILE A 288 21.51 -9.62 -4.70
CA ILE A 288 22.93 -9.24 -4.67
C ILE A 288 23.46 -9.36 -3.24
N THR A 289 24.64 -9.98 -3.10
CA THR A 289 25.40 -10.11 -1.85
C THR A 289 26.88 -9.78 -2.06
N TRP A 290 27.65 -9.57 -0.99
CA TRP A 290 29.07 -9.18 -1.05
C TRP A 290 30.00 -10.22 -0.40
N TRP A 291 31.30 -10.07 -0.62
CA TRP A 291 32.36 -11.02 -0.24
C TRP A 291 32.45 -11.35 1.27
N ASP A 292 31.94 -10.49 2.14
CA ASP A 292 31.90 -10.65 3.60
C ASP A 292 30.55 -11.14 4.14
N THR A 293 29.61 -11.43 3.25
CA THR A 293 28.25 -11.91 3.53
C THR A 293 28.15 -13.39 3.17
N GLN A 294 27.39 -14.16 3.94
CA GLN A 294 27.04 -15.55 3.61
C GLN A 294 25.55 -15.78 3.93
N ILE A 295 24.77 -16.07 2.90
CA ILE A 295 23.30 -16.20 2.98
C ILE A 295 22.88 -17.59 2.51
N TYR A 296 22.20 -18.31 3.40
CA TYR A 296 21.63 -19.62 3.12
C TYR A 296 20.22 -19.54 2.54
N GLY A 297 19.53 -18.43 2.79
CA GLY A 297 18.13 -18.26 2.43
C GLY A 297 17.75 -16.81 2.20
N VAL A 298 17.05 -16.51 1.11
CA VAL A 298 16.35 -15.24 0.92
C VAL A 298 14.88 -15.52 0.72
N PHE A 299 14.03 -14.95 1.57
CA PHE A 299 12.59 -15.03 1.44
C PHE A 299 12.11 -13.77 0.75
N HIS A 300 11.50 -13.92 -0.43
CA HIS A 300 11.12 -12.79 -1.25
C HIS A 300 9.78 -13.03 -1.94
N GLN A 301 9.20 -11.96 -2.46
CA GLN A 301 7.97 -12.00 -3.22
C GLN A 301 7.94 -10.81 -4.17
N ALA A 302 7.32 -10.99 -5.32
CA ALA A 302 7.08 -9.89 -6.24
C ALA A 302 5.60 -9.60 -6.35
N GLY A 303 5.30 -8.39 -6.77
CA GLY A 303 3.98 -7.97 -7.18
C GLY A 303 4.09 -6.94 -8.29
N VAL A 304 2.95 -6.63 -8.87
CA VAL A 304 2.81 -5.52 -9.79
C VAL A 304 1.55 -4.77 -9.37
N LEU A 305 1.71 -3.46 -9.19
CA LEU A 305 0.59 -2.56 -9.01
C LEU A 305 0.17 -2.04 -10.38
N VAL A 306 -1.09 -2.23 -10.73
CA VAL A 306 -1.66 -1.73 -11.99
C VAL A 306 -2.39 -0.43 -11.70
N THR A 307 -1.92 0.63 -12.32
CA THR A 307 -2.53 1.95 -12.16
C THR A 307 -3.61 2.12 -13.22
N ASP A 308 -4.86 2.10 -12.81
CA ASP A 308 -5.97 2.47 -13.69
C ASP A 308 -6.29 3.95 -13.50
N THR A 309 -5.67 4.78 -14.35
CA THR A 309 -5.89 6.23 -14.37
C THR A 309 -7.26 6.63 -14.91
N THR A 310 -8.02 5.69 -15.49
CA THR A 310 -9.39 5.90 -15.96
C THR A 310 -10.42 5.61 -14.88
N TYR A 311 -10.02 4.96 -13.79
CA TYR A 311 -10.87 4.75 -12.63
C TYR A 311 -11.29 6.08 -12.05
N LYS A 312 -12.59 6.24 -11.83
CA LYS A 312 -13.16 7.44 -11.23
C LYS A 312 -13.39 7.17 -9.75
N ILE A 313 -12.67 7.91 -8.91
CA ILE A 313 -12.88 7.94 -7.48
C ILE A 313 -13.96 8.99 -7.23
N PHE A 314 -15.12 8.50 -6.84
CA PHE A 314 -16.24 9.33 -6.43
C PHE A 314 -16.09 9.69 -4.96
N ASP A 315 -16.60 10.86 -4.59
CA ASP A 315 -16.59 11.30 -3.20
C ASP A 315 -17.36 10.28 -2.33
N PRO A 316 -16.75 9.71 -1.29
CA PRO A 316 -17.40 8.71 -0.45
C PRO A 316 -18.55 9.30 0.39
N ASP A 317 -18.75 10.61 0.40
CA ASP A 317 -19.85 11.29 1.09
C ASP A 317 -20.93 11.81 0.15
N CYS A 318 -20.71 11.82 -1.16
CA CYS A 318 -21.63 12.40 -2.13
C CYS A 318 -22.10 11.38 -3.18
N ALA A 319 -23.38 11.46 -3.55
CA ALA A 319 -23.88 10.77 -4.73
C ALA A 319 -23.50 11.54 -5.99
N GLU A 320 -23.44 10.87 -7.13
CA GLU A 320 -23.23 11.53 -8.41
C GLU A 320 -24.22 11.01 -9.45
N LEU A 321 -24.76 11.93 -10.25
CA LEU A 321 -25.75 11.66 -11.28
C LEU A 321 -25.09 11.88 -12.64
N PHE A 322 -25.35 10.99 -13.60
CA PHE A 322 -24.70 11.00 -14.92
C PHE A 322 -25.72 11.03 -16.04
N SER A 323 -25.38 11.73 -17.13
CA SER A 323 -26.28 11.84 -18.29
C SER A 323 -26.25 10.61 -19.22
N GLU A 324 -25.26 9.74 -19.08
CA GLU A 324 -25.12 8.50 -19.85
C GLU A 324 -24.98 7.27 -18.94
N CYS A 325 -25.09 6.08 -19.52
CA CYS A 325 -24.87 4.83 -18.80
C CYS A 325 -23.37 4.57 -18.56
N ASN A 326 -23.07 3.76 -17.55
CA ASN A 326 -21.74 3.39 -17.09
C ASN A 326 -20.93 4.57 -16.53
N PHE A 327 -21.59 5.52 -15.85
CA PHE A 327 -20.96 6.68 -15.20
C PHE A 327 -20.22 7.60 -16.19
N LYS A 328 -20.86 7.84 -17.34
CA LYS A 328 -20.35 8.62 -18.47
C LYS A 328 -21.22 9.86 -18.74
N GLY A 329 -20.72 10.72 -19.62
CA GLY A 329 -21.35 11.98 -19.98
C GLY A 329 -21.09 13.07 -18.95
N ASP A 330 -21.94 14.09 -18.95
CA ASP A 330 -21.95 15.12 -17.91
C ASP A 330 -22.32 14.49 -16.57
N SER A 331 -21.89 15.14 -15.48
CA SER A 331 -22.27 14.73 -14.14
C SER A 331 -22.54 15.89 -13.20
N ILE A 332 -23.31 15.60 -12.14
CA ILE A 332 -23.55 16.51 -11.01
C ILE A 332 -23.45 15.75 -9.69
N THR A 333 -22.76 16.35 -8.73
CA THR A 333 -22.55 15.79 -7.40
C THR A 333 -23.63 16.27 -6.43
N VAL A 334 -24.16 15.34 -5.64
CA VAL A 334 -25.19 15.54 -4.63
C VAL A 334 -24.62 15.10 -3.28
N CYS A 335 -24.03 16.05 -2.54
CA CYS A 335 -23.48 15.78 -1.21
C CYS A 335 -24.55 15.83 -0.11
N ASP A 336 -25.51 16.73 -0.27
CA ASP A 336 -26.62 16.95 0.66
C ASP A 336 -27.95 17.06 -0.11
N ARG A 337 -28.62 18.20 0.02
CA ARG A 337 -29.95 18.50 -0.51
C ARG A 337 -29.84 19.50 -1.67
N ILE A 338 -30.34 19.15 -2.87
CA ILE A 338 -30.34 20.06 -4.03
C ILE A 338 -31.77 20.40 -4.46
N PRO A 339 -32.37 21.52 -3.96
CA PRO A 339 -33.79 21.94 -4.12
C PRO A 339 -34.28 22.09 -5.57
N ASP A 340 -33.37 22.21 -6.52
CA ASP A 340 -33.67 22.39 -7.93
C ASP A 340 -32.44 21.97 -8.77
N LEU A 341 -32.48 20.81 -9.40
CA LEU A 341 -31.37 20.34 -10.25
C LEU A 341 -31.14 21.27 -11.48
N PRO A 342 -32.19 21.67 -12.24
CA PRO A 342 -32.07 22.70 -13.28
C PRO A 342 -31.45 24.01 -12.80
N GLY A 343 -31.86 24.51 -11.64
CA GLY A 343 -31.29 25.72 -11.01
C GLY A 343 -29.82 25.59 -10.66
N TYR A 344 -29.35 24.36 -10.42
CA TYR A 344 -27.94 24.00 -10.23
C TYR A 344 -27.20 23.66 -11.54
N GLY A 345 -27.81 23.95 -12.69
CA GLY A 345 -27.20 23.76 -14.01
C GLY A 345 -27.37 22.36 -14.60
N TRP A 346 -28.18 21.49 -13.98
CA TRP A 346 -28.44 20.15 -14.48
C TRP A 346 -29.80 20.05 -15.18
N SER A 347 -29.78 20.00 -16.51
CA SER A 347 -30.99 19.88 -17.35
C SER A 347 -31.06 18.55 -18.12
N LYS A 348 -30.14 17.62 -17.86
CA LYS A 348 -30.00 16.37 -18.60
C LYS A 348 -30.75 15.22 -17.92
N PRO A 349 -31.24 14.23 -18.68
CA PRO A 349 -31.82 13.02 -18.08
C PRO A 349 -30.74 12.25 -17.31
N ILE A 350 -31.12 11.62 -16.21
CA ILE A 350 -30.20 10.81 -15.41
C ILE A 350 -30.25 9.38 -15.92
N LYS A 351 -29.12 8.85 -16.36
CA LYS A 351 -29.00 7.50 -16.92
C LYS A 351 -28.15 6.55 -16.08
N SER A 352 -27.26 7.07 -15.24
CA SER A 352 -26.57 6.27 -14.21
C SER A 352 -26.31 7.12 -12.98
N LEU A 353 -26.07 6.47 -11.84
CA LEU A 353 -25.79 7.16 -10.58
C LEU A 353 -24.90 6.35 -9.63
N THR A 354 -24.15 7.05 -8.79
CA THR A 354 -23.42 6.47 -7.66
C THR A 354 -24.07 6.87 -6.35
N VAL A 355 -24.08 5.95 -5.39
CA VAL A 355 -24.57 6.19 -4.03
C VAL A 355 -23.49 5.75 -3.05
N PRO A 356 -23.05 6.64 -2.16
CA PRO A 356 -22.15 6.28 -1.08
C PRO A 356 -22.61 5.09 -0.25
N VAL A 357 -21.65 4.30 0.21
CA VAL A 357 -21.91 3.26 1.21
C VAL A 357 -22.52 3.93 2.45
N SER A 358 -23.53 3.31 3.05
CA SER A 358 -24.27 3.81 4.23
C SER A 358 -25.19 5.02 4.01
N ARG A 359 -25.36 5.48 2.76
CA ARG A 359 -26.30 6.55 2.41
C ARG A 359 -27.41 6.06 1.47
N ARG A 360 -28.48 6.84 1.42
CA ARG A 360 -29.61 6.67 0.51
C ARG A 360 -29.83 7.95 -0.27
N LEU A 361 -29.82 7.82 -1.60
CA LEU A 361 -30.15 8.90 -2.51
C LEU A 361 -31.64 8.83 -2.85
N TYR A 362 -32.35 9.93 -2.69
CA TYR A 362 -33.72 10.11 -3.12
C TYR A 362 -33.77 11.07 -4.30
N LEU A 363 -34.39 10.62 -5.40
CA LEU A 363 -34.68 11.46 -6.57
C LEU A 363 -36.18 11.71 -6.64
N PHE A 364 -36.56 12.95 -6.92
CA PHE A 364 -37.95 13.39 -6.98
C PHE A 364 -38.25 14.00 -8.35
N ASN A 365 -39.43 13.71 -8.88
CA ASN A 365 -39.83 14.22 -10.19
C ASN A 365 -40.39 15.66 -10.14
N LYS A 366 -40.68 16.19 -8.94
CA LYS A 366 -41.02 17.61 -8.73
C LYS A 366 -40.01 18.27 -7.78
N GLU A 367 -39.97 19.59 -7.84
CA GLU A 367 -39.15 20.43 -6.97
C GLU A 367 -39.58 20.30 -5.49
N LYS A 368 -38.74 20.78 -4.57
CA LYS A 368 -39.04 20.85 -3.13
C LYS A 368 -39.48 19.52 -2.50
N TYR A 369 -38.88 18.39 -2.92
CA TYR A 369 -39.13 17.05 -2.37
C TYR A 369 -40.56 16.52 -2.58
N ASP A 370 -41.29 17.06 -3.56
CA ASP A 370 -42.65 16.63 -3.88
C ASP A 370 -42.72 15.59 -5.00
N GLY A 371 -43.89 14.97 -5.14
CA GLY A 371 -44.21 14.08 -6.27
C GLY A 371 -43.74 12.64 -6.08
N GLN A 372 -43.40 11.98 -7.20
CA GLN A 372 -42.95 10.59 -7.22
C GLN A 372 -41.49 10.52 -6.77
N ARG A 373 -41.26 9.73 -5.73
CA ARG A 373 -39.96 9.50 -5.11
C ARG A 373 -39.38 8.16 -5.53
N THR A 374 -38.12 8.16 -5.97
CA THR A 374 -37.34 6.94 -6.19
C THR A 374 -36.11 6.97 -5.29
N SER A 375 -35.87 5.88 -4.55
CA SER A 375 -34.73 5.77 -3.63
C SER A 375 -33.69 4.77 -4.12
N PHE A 376 -32.42 5.10 -3.96
CA PHE A 376 -31.28 4.27 -4.32
C PHE A 376 -30.35 4.12 -3.13
N ILE A 377 -29.97 2.88 -2.83
CA ILE A 377 -29.01 2.52 -1.78
C ILE A 377 -27.72 1.92 -2.35
N ALA A 378 -27.63 1.84 -3.68
CA ALA A 378 -26.53 1.26 -4.42
C ALA A 378 -26.43 1.91 -5.80
N ASN A 379 -25.22 1.88 -6.35
CA ASN A 379 -24.91 2.40 -7.69
C ASN A 379 -25.82 1.76 -8.76
N GLN A 380 -26.22 2.56 -9.75
CA GLN A 380 -26.97 2.10 -10.91
C GLN A 380 -26.14 2.36 -12.16
N GLN A 381 -25.66 1.31 -12.81
CA GLN A 381 -24.84 1.43 -14.01
C GLN A 381 -25.64 1.94 -15.22
N CYS A 382 -26.92 1.60 -15.33
CA CYS A 382 -27.79 2.09 -16.40
C CYS A 382 -29.23 2.02 -15.92
N MET A 383 -29.99 3.08 -16.16
CA MET A 383 -31.41 3.17 -15.85
C MET A 383 -32.15 3.60 -17.12
N GLU A 384 -33.43 3.26 -17.22
CA GLU A 384 -34.30 3.91 -18.19
C GLU A 384 -34.25 5.42 -17.95
N SER A 385 -34.19 6.19 -19.04
CA SER A 385 -33.98 7.63 -19.00
C SER A 385 -35.14 8.31 -18.26
N ILE A 386 -34.93 8.66 -16.99
CA ILE A 386 -35.92 9.36 -16.18
C ILE A 386 -35.42 10.78 -15.93
N THR A 387 -36.29 11.75 -16.17
CA THR A 387 -36.03 13.16 -15.85
C THR A 387 -36.50 13.40 -14.41
N PHE A 388 -35.55 13.64 -13.52
CA PHE A 388 -35.83 14.04 -12.15
C PHE A 388 -35.51 15.54 -11.99
N SER A 389 -36.28 16.23 -11.16
CA SER A 389 -36.16 17.68 -10.97
C SER A 389 -35.36 18.03 -9.71
N PHE A 390 -35.12 17.06 -8.81
CA PHE A 390 -34.55 17.28 -7.49
C PHE A 390 -33.82 16.02 -6.94
N ALA A 391 -32.80 16.21 -6.08
CA ALA A 391 -32.05 15.13 -5.42
C ALA A 391 -31.71 15.41 -3.94
N GLN A 392 -31.85 14.38 -3.08
CA GLN A 392 -31.52 14.42 -1.66
C GLN A 392 -30.70 13.20 -1.26
N LEU A 393 -29.59 13.42 -0.56
CA LEU A 393 -28.81 12.36 0.07
C LEU A 393 -29.05 12.37 1.60
N GLN A 394 -29.28 11.19 2.20
CA GLN A 394 -29.45 11.01 3.65
C GLN A 394 -28.65 9.81 4.16
N SER A 395 -28.24 9.83 5.43
CA SER A 395 -27.69 8.66 6.12
C SER A 395 -28.80 7.65 6.46
N PHE A 396 -28.47 6.36 6.54
CA PHE A 396 -29.43 5.34 6.98
C PHE A 396 -30.01 5.57 8.40
N GLU A 397 -29.33 6.36 9.23
CA GLU A 397 -29.73 6.65 10.61
C GLU A 397 -30.75 7.81 10.74
N GLU A 398 -31.16 8.46 9.64
CA GLU A 398 -31.97 9.69 9.67
C GLU A 398 -33.49 9.52 9.43
N GLU A 399 -34.05 8.30 9.33
CA GLU A 399 -35.51 8.11 9.19
C GLU A 399 -36.21 7.97 10.55
N ASP A 400 -36.72 9.08 11.11
CA ASP A 400 -38.12 9.21 11.63
C ASP A 400 -38.34 10.56 12.34
N HIS A 401 -38.53 11.63 11.57
CA HIS A 401 -39.33 12.77 12.05
C HIS A 401 -40.34 13.18 10.99
N PRO A 402 -41.65 12.94 11.18
CA PRO A 402 -42.66 13.51 10.32
C PRO A 402 -42.61 15.03 10.46
N VAL A 403 -42.41 15.72 9.35
CA VAL A 403 -42.65 17.16 9.25
C VAL A 403 -44.13 17.38 9.52
N LEU A 404 -44.46 17.68 10.77
CA LEU A 404 -45.76 18.21 11.14
C LEU A 404 -45.93 19.55 10.43
N ALA A 405 -46.85 19.57 9.48
CA ALA A 405 -47.44 20.80 9.00
C ALA A 405 -48.16 21.48 10.17
N SER A 406 -47.70 22.66 10.57
CA SER A 406 -48.47 23.58 11.39
C SER A 406 -48.64 24.90 10.65
N GLN A 407 -49.90 25.12 10.25
CA GLN A 407 -50.67 26.35 10.05
C GLN A 407 -49.94 27.68 9.93
#